data_AF-A0ABD2ZQV8-F1
#
_entry.id   AF-A0ABD2ZQV8-F1
#
_cell.length_a   1.000
_cell.length_b   1.000
_cell.length_c   1.000
_cell.angle_alpha   90.00
_cell.angle_beta   90.00
_cell.angle_gamma   90.00
#
_symmetry.space_group_name_H-M   'P 1'
#
loop_
_entity.id
_entity.type
_entity.pdbx_description
1 polymer ?
#
loop_
_entity_poly.entity_id
_entity_poly.type
_entity_poly.pdbx_seq_one_letter_code
_entity_poly.pdbx_strand_id
1 'polypeptide(L)'
;MFPLTLIVKKRDAPDLTLVDLPGITGVPVRGQPDNINEQISGIMECITPMQSIILNVLSAIVDFSTCESIRMSQKVDKTPEGLLEKVTADDVNIELGYVCVRNRVGDEPYTDARVQEAMLFGTHPLLSKISKNMVGIPVLAQKLGQIQAAIISKCLPGIVRKINEKLAANMSDHQKLPQNFSFSFSFS
;
A
#
# COMPACT_ATOMS: atom_id res chain seq x y z
N MET A 1 -13.31 12.06 -10.35
CA MET A 1 -13.65 10.95 -9.44
C MET A 1 -13.54 11.47 -8.03
N PHE A 2 -14.56 11.30 -7.19
CA PHE A 2 -14.48 11.69 -5.77
C PHE A 2 -14.16 10.46 -4.92
N PRO A 3 -13.16 10.51 -4.03
CA PRO A 3 -12.83 9.37 -3.19
C PRO A 3 -13.90 9.16 -2.12
N LEU A 4 -14.33 7.90 -1.94
CA LEU A 4 -15.10 7.52 -0.77
C LEU A 4 -14.12 7.21 0.37
N THR A 5 -14.21 7.96 1.48
CA THR A 5 -13.38 7.69 2.67
C THR A 5 -14.20 6.96 3.72
N LEU A 6 -13.79 5.73 4.06
CA LEU A 6 -14.37 4.96 5.14
C LEU A 6 -13.40 4.90 6.32
N ILE A 7 -13.88 5.29 7.51
CA ILE A 7 -13.09 5.23 8.75
C ILE A 7 -13.67 4.12 9.63
N VAL A 8 -12.88 3.07 9.84
CA VAL A 8 -13.24 1.94 10.71
C VAL A 8 -12.35 1.96 11.94
N LYS A 9 -12.94 1.94 13.14
CA LYS A 9 -12.20 1.92 14.42
C LYS A 9 -12.41 0.59 15.11
N LYS A 10 -11.32 -0.09 15.47
CA LYS A 10 -11.34 -1.37 16.20
C LYS A 10 -10.17 -1.39 17.19
N ARG A 11 -10.43 -1.85 18.43
CA ARG A 11 -9.47 -1.79 19.55
C ARG A 11 -8.18 -2.62 19.35
N ASP A 12 -8.22 -3.64 18.49
CA ASP A 12 -7.10 -4.57 18.27
C ASP A 12 -6.71 -4.66 16.78
N ALA A 13 -7.00 -3.61 16.00
CA ALA A 13 -6.57 -3.52 14.61
C ALA A 13 -5.39 -2.53 14.49
N PRO A 14 -4.42 -2.80 13.61
CA PRO A 14 -3.38 -1.84 13.29
C PRO A 14 -3.97 -0.62 12.59
N ASP A 15 -3.36 0.55 12.82
CA ASP A 15 -3.66 1.75 12.06
C ASP A 15 -3.17 1.56 10.61
N LEU A 16 -4.14 1.39 9.72
CA LEU A 16 -3.92 1.11 8.30
C LEU A 16 -4.79 2.04 7.46
N THR A 17 -4.19 2.58 6.40
CA THR A 17 -4.90 3.24 5.31
C THR A 17 -4.85 2.31 4.10
N LEU A 18 -6.00 1.82 3.67
CA LEU A 18 -6.16 1.06 2.44
C LEU A 18 -6.82 1.96 1.40
N VAL A 19 -6.19 2.06 0.22
CA VAL A 19 -6.75 2.79 -0.92
C VAL A 19 -7.12 1.77 -1.97
N ASP A 20 -8.42 1.59 -2.19
CA ASP A 20 -8.91 0.75 -3.29
C ASP A 20 -9.02 1.60 -4.55
N LEU A 21 -8.47 1.08 -5.65
CA LEU A 21 -8.40 1.76 -6.93
C LEU A 21 -9.29 1.02 -7.93
N PRO A 22 -9.97 1.74 -8.85
CA PRO A 22 -10.77 1.07 -9.86
C PRO A 22 -9.88 0.17 -10.73
N GLY A 23 -10.46 -0.93 -11.22
CA GLY A 23 -9.74 -1.91 -12.03
C GLY A 23 -9.06 -1.26 -13.23
N ILE A 24 -7.74 -1.49 -13.34
CA ILE A 24 -6.93 -1.00 -14.45
C ILE A 24 -7.19 -1.89 -15.67
N THR A 25 -7.97 -1.41 -16.63
CA THR A 25 -8.23 -2.09 -17.90
C THR A 25 -7.53 -1.37 -19.03
N GLY A 26 -6.62 -2.05 -19.75
CA GLY A 26 -5.91 -1.47 -20.90
C GLY A 26 -6.77 -1.27 -22.15
N VAL A 27 -8.02 -1.74 -22.13
CA VAL A 27 -8.98 -1.60 -23.23
C VAL A 27 -10.32 -1.14 -22.66
N PRO A 28 -10.97 -0.12 -23.25
CA PRO A 28 -12.32 0.27 -22.87
C PRO A 28 -13.27 -0.92 -23.03
N VAL A 29 -13.94 -1.32 -21.95
CA VAL A 29 -15.09 -2.25 -22.05
C VAL A 29 -16.35 -1.47 -22.37
N ARG A 30 -17.34 -2.10 -23.02
CA ARG A 30 -18.58 -1.42 -23.47
C ARG A 30 -19.22 -0.63 -22.32
N GLY A 31 -19.36 0.68 -22.50
CA GLY A 31 -19.92 1.59 -21.49
C GLY A 31 -18.88 2.41 -20.71
N GLN A 32 -17.58 2.20 -20.93
CA GLN A 32 -16.53 3.08 -20.44
C GLN A 32 -16.26 4.25 -21.41
N PRO A 33 -15.87 5.42 -20.90
CA PRO A 33 -15.50 6.56 -21.74
C PRO A 33 -14.15 6.35 -22.44
N ASP A 34 -13.98 6.96 -23.61
CA ASP A 34 -12.77 6.81 -24.45
C ASP A 34 -11.48 7.28 -23.72
N ASN A 35 -11.61 8.17 -22.74
CA ASN A 35 -10.49 8.69 -21.94
C ASN A 35 -10.18 7.83 -20.68
N ILE A 36 -10.63 6.58 -20.62
CA ILE A 36 -10.39 5.70 -19.46
C ILE A 36 -8.90 5.57 -19.11
N ASN A 37 -8.02 5.51 -20.11
CA ASN A 37 -6.57 5.42 -19.91
C ASN A 37 -5.97 6.67 -19.26
N GLU A 38 -6.50 7.86 -19.59
CA GLU A 38 -6.10 9.12 -18.96
C GLU A 38 -6.61 9.19 -17.51
N GLN A 39 -7.85 8.75 -17.27
CA GLN A 39 -8.41 8.69 -15.91
C GLN A 39 -7.62 7.72 -15.01
N ILE A 40 -7.26 6.55 -15.55
CA ILE A 40 -6.38 5.58 -14.88
C ILE A 40 -4.99 6.17 -14.63
N SER A 41 -4.47 6.95 -15.57
CA SER A 41 -3.18 7.62 -15.37
C SER A 41 -3.24 8.68 -14.27
N GLY A 42 -4.36 9.42 -14.14
CA GLY A 42 -4.59 10.35 -13.02
C GLY A 42 -4.67 9.65 -11.66
N ILE A 43 -5.11 8.38 -11.62
CA ILE A 43 -5.07 7.56 -10.40
C ILE A 43 -3.64 7.28 -9.95
N MET A 44 -2.65 7.33 -10.86
CA MET A 44 -1.25 7.17 -10.48
C MET A 44 -0.77 8.29 -9.51
N GLU A 45 -1.43 9.45 -9.50
CA GLU A 45 -1.11 10.50 -8.53
C GLU A 45 -1.40 10.05 -7.09
N CYS A 46 -2.41 9.19 -6.87
CA CYS A 46 -2.79 8.65 -5.56
C CYS A 46 -1.78 7.63 -5.01
N ILE A 47 -0.99 6.99 -5.87
CA ILE A 47 0.04 5.99 -5.50
C ILE A 47 1.46 6.58 -5.40
N THR A 48 1.61 7.88 -5.66
CA THR A 48 2.89 8.62 -5.56
C THR A 48 3.50 8.75 -4.15
N PRO A 49 2.80 8.57 -3.01
CA PRO A 49 3.47 8.70 -1.71
C PRO A 49 4.65 7.74 -1.56
N MET A 50 5.84 8.27 -1.22
CA MET A 50 7.10 7.51 -1.08
C MET A 50 7.10 6.39 -0.03
N GLN A 51 6.02 6.25 0.74
CA GLN A 51 5.89 5.33 1.87
C GLN A 51 4.61 4.49 1.74
N SER A 52 4.21 4.18 0.51
CA SER A 52 3.08 3.32 0.20
C SER A 52 3.55 1.93 -0.23
N ILE A 53 2.73 0.92 0.05
CA ILE A 53 2.92 -0.43 -0.49
C ILE A 53 1.98 -0.57 -1.68
N ILE A 54 2.53 -0.85 -2.87
CA ILE A 54 1.73 -1.14 -4.04
C ILE A 54 1.44 -2.65 -4.08
N LEU A 55 0.17 -3.02 -3.95
CA LEU A 55 -0.28 -4.42 -4.04
C LEU A 55 -0.93 -4.67 -5.39
N ASN A 56 -0.20 -5.29 -6.32
CA ASN A 56 -0.76 -5.74 -7.59
C ASN A 56 -1.56 -7.03 -7.38
N VAL A 57 -2.84 -7.03 -7.80
CA VAL A 57 -3.72 -8.22 -7.74
C VAL A 57 -3.91 -8.75 -9.15
N LEU A 58 -3.45 -9.97 -9.40
CA LEU A 58 -3.54 -10.62 -10.69
C LEU A 58 -4.30 -11.93 -10.61
N SER A 59 -4.99 -12.26 -11.70
CA SER A 59 -5.50 -13.61 -11.90
C SER A 59 -4.33 -14.55 -12.23
N ALA A 60 -4.39 -15.78 -11.75
CA ALA A 60 -3.34 -16.79 -11.95
C ALA A 60 -3.14 -17.19 -13.42
N ILE A 61 -4.06 -16.82 -14.32
CA ILE A 61 -3.98 -17.09 -15.76
C ILE A 61 -3.30 -15.97 -16.55
N VAL A 62 -3.06 -14.81 -15.93
CA VAL A 62 -2.51 -13.63 -16.60
C VAL A 62 -1.00 -13.59 -16.38
N ASP A 63 -0.25 -13.47 -17.47
CA ASP A 63 1.20 -13.33 -17.41
C ASP A 63 1.59 -11.96 -16.85
N PHE A 64 2.58 -11.96 -15.93
CA PHE A 64 3.06 -10.75 -15.29
C PHE A 64 3.52 -9.68 -16.28
N SER A 65 4.20 -10.08 -17.37
CA SER A 65 4.72 -9.19 -18.41
C SER A 65 3.63 -8.43 -19.17
N THR A 66 2.41 -8.98 -19.22
CA THR A 66 1.27 -8.39 -19.94
C THR A 66 0.36 -7.56 -19.05
N CYS A 67 0.59 -7.57 -17.73
CA CYS A 67 -0.31 -6.92 -16.78
C CYS A 67 -0.05 -5.41 -16.69
N GLU A 68 -1.07 -4.61 -17.00
CA GLU A 68 -0.96 -3.15 -16.96
C GLU A 68 -0.72 -2.61 -15.53
N SER A 69 -1.28 -3.26 -14.50
CA SER A 69 -1.05 -2.87 -13.11
C SER A 69 0.44 -2.95 -12.72
N ILE A 70 1.12 -4.02 -13.14
CA ILE A 70 2.56 -4.20 -12.94
C ILE A 70 3.34 -3.11 -13.67
N ARG A 71 3.01 -2.88 -14.95
CA ARG A 71 3.65 -1.87 -15.78
C ARG A 71 3.49 -0.45 -15.22
N MET A 72 2.34 -0.14 -14.63
CA MET A 72 2.09 1.13 -13.94
C MET A 72 2.86 1.23 -12.63
N SER A 73 2.86 0.16 -11.81
CA SER A 73 3.57 0.13 -10.53
C SER A 73 5.08 0.34 -10.70
N GLN A 74 5.70 -0.27 -11.72
CA GLN A 74 7.13 -0.08 -12.03
C GLN A 74 7.46 1.35 -12.49
N LYS A 75 6.52 2.07 -13.11
CA LYS A 75 6.74 3.46 -13.52
C LYS A 75 6.78 4.42 -12.34
N VAL A 76 6.06 4.12 -11.26
CA VAL A 76 6.00 4.95 -10.05
C VAL A 76 7.04 4.52 -9.01
N ASP A 77 7.36 3.23 -8.95
CA ASP A 77 8.39 2.66 -8.08
C ASP A 77 9.79 2.87 -8.67
N LYS A 78 10.20 4.14 -8.76
CA LYS A 78 11.54 4.53 -9.23
C LYS A 78 12.52 4.54 -8.05
N THR A 79 12.88 3.38 -7.53
CA THR A 79 14.03 3.28 -6.62
C THR A 79 15.34 3.55 -7.40
N PRO A 80 16.19 4.51 -6.97
CA PRO A 80 17.41 4.85 -7.70
C PRO A 80 18.45 3.71 -7.77
N GLU A 81 18.33 2.69 -6.91
CA GLU A 81 19.22 1.52 -6.85
C GLU A 81 18.82 0.38 -7.82
N GLY A 82 17.63 0.44 -8.44
CA GLY A 82 17.11 -0.59 -9.36
C GLY A 82 17.09 -0.20 -10.84
N LEU A 83 17.60 0.99 -11.19
CA LEU A 83 17.57 1.52 -12.56
C LEU A 83 18.62 0.89 -13.50
N LEU A 84 19.53 0.07 -12.97
CA LEU A 84 20.57 -0.61 -13.73
C LEU A 84 20.37 -2.12 -13.58
N GLU A 85 20.17 -2.82 -14.71
CA GLU A 85 20.28 -4.28 -14.92
C GLU A 85 19.06 -5.23 -14.87
N LYS A 86 17.80 -4.82 -14.67
CA LYS A 86 16.70 -5.83 -14.60
C LYS A 86 15.53 -5.65 -15.55
N VAL A 87 15.80 -5.25 -16.78
CA VAL A 87 14.85 -5.43 -17.88
C VAL A 87 15.55 -6.18 -19.01
N THR A 88 15.85 -7.46 -18.78
CA THR A 88 15.76 -8.44 -19.87
C THR A 88 14.28 -8.58 -20.17
N ALA A 89 13.89 -8.55 -21.45
CA ALA A 89 12.52 -8.31 -21.91
C ALA A 89 11.45 -9.30 -21.39
N ASP A 90 11.84 -10.37 -20.69
CA ASP A 90 10.95 -11.44 -20.23
C ASP A 90 10.89 -11.60 -18.69
N ASP A 91 11.74 -10.94 -17.90
CA ASP A 91 11.80 -11.14 -16.44
C ASP A 91 11.24 -9.94 -15.65
N VAL A 92 10.02 -10.10 -15.13
CA VAL A 92 9.44 -9.16 -14.16
C VAL A 92 10.11 -9.38 -12.80
N ASN A 93 11.08 -8.54 -12.43
CA ASN A 93 11.70 -8.57 -11.11
C ASN A 93 10.77 -7.99 -10.03
N ILE A 94 10.04 -8.86 -9.35
CA ILE A 94 9.20 -8.49 -8.19
C ILE A 94 10.05 -8.60 -6.92
N GLU A 95 10.65 -7.49 -6.49
CA GLU A 95 11.61 -7.45 -5.36
C GLU A 95 11.04 -8.02 -4.06
N LEU A 96 9.78 -7.73 -3.76
CA LEU A 96 9.09 -8.20 -2.55
C LEU A 96 8.45 -9.60 -2.72
N GLY A 97 8.59 -10.20 -3.91
CA GLY A 97 8.01 -11.48 -4.28
C GLY A 97 6.48 -11.44 -4.46
N TYR A 98 5.87 -12.63 -4.59
CA TYR A 98 4.43 -12.80 -4.73
C TYR A 98 3.88 -13.81 -3.72
N VAL A 99 2.57 -13.73 -3.48
CA VAL A 99 1.82 -14.69 -2.67
C VAL A 99 0.60 -15.13 -3.46
N CYS A 100 0.42 -16.44 -3.63
CA CYS A 100 -0.77 -17.00 -4.26
C CYS A 100 -1.90 -17.11 -3.23
N VAL A 101 -3.08 -16.63 -3.56
CA VAL A 101 -4.25 -16.66 -2.67
C VAL A 101 -5.48 -17.17 -3.43
N ARG A 102 -6.44 -17.71 -2.68
CA ARG A 102 -7.77 -18.03 -3.20
C ARG A 102 -8.77 -17.01 -2.65
N ASN A 103 -9.33 -16.20 -3.54
CA ASN A 103 -10.42 -15.28 -3.22
C ASN A 103 -11.73 -16.03 -2.97
N ARG A 104 -12.72 -15.35 -2.37
CA ARG A 104 -14.06 -15.91 -2.18
C ARG A 104 -14.73 -16.21 -3.52
N VAL A 105 -15.51 -17.28 -3.58
CA VAL A 105 -16.31 -17.70 -4.74
C VAL A 105 -17.79 -17.66 -4.37
N GLY A 106 -18.58 -16.86 -5.10
CA GLY A 106 -19.99 -16.64 -4.78
C GLY A 106 -20.18 -16.06 -3.38
N ASP A 107 -21.23 -16.52 -2.69
CA ASP A 107 -21.62 -16.03 -1.36
C ASP A 107 -21.05 -16.87 -0.21
N GLU A 108 -20.01 -17.68 -0.45
CA GLU A 108 -19.43 -18.52 0.61
C GLU A 108 -18.96 -17.66 1.81
N PRO A 109 -19.14 -18.15 3.04
CA PRO A 109 -18.68 -17.42 4.22
C PRO A 109 -17.15 -17.39 4.28
N TYR A 110 -16.61 -16.40 4.97
CA TYR A 110 -15.16 -16.19 5.05
C TYR A 110 -14.43 -17.42 5.62
N THR A 111 -15.01 -18.09 6.61
CA THR A 111 -14.45 -19.30 7.24
C THR A 111 -14.27 -20.42 6.22
N ASP A 112 -15.29 -20.64 5.39
CA ASP A 112 -15.28 -21.72 4.40
C ASP A 112 -14.29 -21.41 3.29
N ALA A 113 -14.22 -20.16 2.84
CA ALA A 113 -13.21 -19.73 1.87
C ALA A 113 -11.77 -20.00 2.35
N ARG A 114 -11.49 -19.84 3.65
CA ARG A 114 -10.16 -20.15 4.24
C ARG A 114 -9.89 -21.65 4.30
N VAL A 115 -10.91 -22.47 4.59
CA VAL A 115 -10.78 -23.94 4.53
C VAL A 115 -10.52 -24.40 3.09
N GLN A 116 -11.27 -23.86 2.12
CA GLN A 116 -11.10 -24.18 0.71
C GLN A 116 -9.73 -23.73 0.17
N GLU A 117 -9.23 -22.57 0.60
CA GLU A 117 -7.87 -22.10 0.29
C GLU A 117 -6.80 -23.08 0.82
N ALA A 118 -6.91 -23.49 2.08
CA ALA A 118 -5.98 -24.45 2.68
C ALA A 118 -6.04 -25.81 1.97
N MET A 119 -7.23 -26.28 1.61
CA MET A 119 -7.42 -27.51 0.84
C MET A 119 -6.77 -27.39 -0.55
N LEU A 120 -7.03 -26.31 -1.28
CA LEU A 120 -6.47 -26.07 -2.62
C LEU A 120 -4.93 -26.17 -2.61
N PHE A 121 -4.26 -25.43 -1.74
CA PHE A 121 -2.79 -25.44 -1.64
C PHE A 121 -2.24 -26.66 -0.87
N GLY A 122 -3.11 -27.49 -0.28
CA GLY A 122 -2.76 -28.71 0.42
C GLY A 122 -2.80 -29.95 -0.47
N THR A 123 -3.80 -30.03 -1.36
CA THR A 123 -4.13 -31.28 -2.06
C THR A 123 -4.01 -31.19 -3.57
N HIS A 124 -4.05 -30.00 -4.17
CA HIS A 124 -4.03 -29.86 -5.63
C HIS A 124 -2.68 -30.33 -6.21
N PRO A 125 -2.64 -31.19 -7.26
CA PRO A 125 -1.40 -31.81 -7.76
C PRO A 125 -0.27 -30.84 -8.14
N LEU A 126 -0.63 -29.67 -8.69
CA LEU A 126 0.32 -28.62 -9.05
C LEU A 126 0.52 -27.59 -7.94
N LEU A 127 -0.56 -27.02 -7.39
CA LEU A 127 -0.48 -25.93 -6.41
C LEU A 127 0.06 -26.37 -5.05
N SER A 128 -0.06 -27.65 -4.68
CA SER A 128 0.55 -28.18 -3.45
C SER A 128 2.08 -28.14 -3.46
N LYS A 129 2.69 -28.04 -4.64
CA LYS A 129 4.15 -27.90 -4.81
C LYS A 129 4.65 -26.50 -4.54
N ILE A 130 3.77 -25.50 -4.46
CA ILE A 130 4.15 -24.13 -4.13
C ILE A 130 4.55 -24.09 -2.66
N SER A 131 5.64 -23.39 -2.36
CA SER A 131 6.14 -23.26 -0.99
C SER A 131 5.08 -22.67 -0.05
N LYS A 132 4.99 -23.20 1.16
CA LYS A 132 3.99 -22.79 2.17
C LYS A 132 4.14 -21.34 2.60
N ASN A 133 5.32 -20.74 2.46
CA ASN A 133 5.57 -19.31 2.71
C ASN A 133 5.19 -18.39 1.53
N MET A 134 4.60 -18.94 0.46
CA MET A 134 4.14 -18.20 -0.73
C MET A 134 2.64 -18.40 -1.00
N VAL A 135 1.90 -19.05 -0.12
CA VAL A 135 0.47 -19.35 -0.34
C VAL A 135 -0.40 -18.96 0.85
N GLY A 136 -1.57 -18.43 0.56
CA GLY A 136 -2.65 -18.16 1.51
C GLY A 136 -2.71 -16.74 2.06
N ILE A 137 -3.93 -16.31 2.40
CA ILE A 137 -4.20 -15.00 3.01
C ILE A 137 -3.40 -14.76 4.31
N PRO A 138 -3.20 -15.73 5.22
CA PRO A 138 -2.41 -15.50 6.43
C PRO A 138 -0.95 -15.12 6.13
N VAL A 139 -0.35 -15.76 5.12
CA VAL A 139 1.03 -15.47 4.69
C VAL A 139 1.11 -14.09 4.05
N LEU A 140 0.13 -13.72 3.24
CA LEU A 140 0.03 -12.37 2.67
C LEU A 140 -0.05 -11.31 3.78
N ALA A 141 -0.93 -11.50 4.76
CA ALA A 141 -1.09 -10.57 5.89
C ALA A 141 0.20 -10.43 6.71
N GLN A 142 0.89 -11.55 6.98
CA GLN A 142 2.17 -11.55 7.68
C GLN A 142 3.25 -10.78 6.91
N LYS A 143 3.39 -11.04 5.60
CA LYS A 143 4.38 -10.36 4.74
C LYS A 143 4.12 -8.85 4.67
N LEU A 144 2.86 -8.45 4.47
CA LEU A 144 2.48 -7.04 4.45
C LEU A 144 2.81 -6.34 5.78
N GLY A 145 2.52 -7.00 6.92
CA GLY A 145 2.89 -6.48 8.24
C GLY A 145 4.40 -6.30 8.42
N GLN A 146 5.21 -7.25 7.94
CA GLN A 146 6.67 -7.15 7.99
C GLN A 146 7.21 -6.01 7.12
N ILE A 147 6.69 -5.88 5.88
CA ILE A 147 7.08 -4.80 4.97
C ILE A 147 6.72 -3.44 5.58
N GLN A 148 5.52 -3.31 6.13
CA GLN A 148 5.09 -2.08 6.78
C GLN A 148 5.97 -1.73 7.98
N ALA A 149 6.28 -2.70 8.85
CA ALA A 149 7.17 -2.49 9.98
C ALA A 149 8.58 -2.04 9.56
N ALA A 150 9.10 -2.57 8.46
CA ALA A 150 10.39 -2.17 7.90
C ALA A 150 10.35 -0.72 7.38
N ILE A 151 9.30 -0.34 6.64
CA ILE A 151 9.09 1.05 6.17
C ILE A 151 9.01 2.01 7.35
N ILE A 152 8.18 1.71 8.35
CA ILE A 152 8.04 2.54 9.57
C ILE A 152 9.40 2.72 10.25
N SER A 153 10.16 1.64 10.42
CA SER A 153 11.48 1.67 11.06
C SER A 153 12.48 2.55 10.30
N LYS A 154 12.45 2.51 8.95
CA LYS A 154 13.31 3.35 8.10
C LYS A 154 12.92 4.84 8.16
N CYS A 155 11.64 5.15 8.35
CA CYS A 155 11.13 6.53 8.38
C CYS A 155 11.19 7.18 9.77
N LEU A 156 11.12 6.38 10.84
CA LEU A 156 11.03 6.86 12.22
C LEU A 156 12.14 7.86 12.60
N PRO A 157 13.43 7.65 12.25
CA PRO A 157 14.49 8.60 12.58
C PRO A 157 14.26 9.99 11.97
N GLY A 158 13.80 10.03 10.71
CA GLY A 158 13.51 11.28 10.01
C GLY A 158 12.30 12.02 10.60
N ILE A 159 11.30 11.27 11.06
CA ILE A 159 10.13 11.83 11.74
C ILE A 159 10.54 12.43 13.09
N VAL A 160 11.30 11.69 13.90
CA VAL A 160 11.80 12.17 15.21
C VAL A 160 12.63 13.44 15.04
N ARG A 161 13.53 13.48 14.05
CA ARG A 161 14.30 14.68 13.73
C ARG A 161 13.39 15.88 13.42
N LYS A 162 12.41 15.72 12.52
CA LYS A 162 11.46 16.78 12.16
C LYS A 162 10.63 17.28 13.36
N ILE A 163 10.24 16.37 14.25
CA ILE A 163 9.51 16.73 15.48
C ILE A 163 10.41 17.58 16.39
N ASN A 164 11.66 17.16 16.61
CA ASN A 164 12.60 17.89 17.45
C ASN A 164 12.97 19.26 16.87
N GLU A 165 13.17 19.36 15.56
CA GLU A 165 13.40 20.64 14.86
C GLU A 165 12.21 21.60 15.07
N LYS A 166 10.98 21.12 14.87
CA LYS A 166 9.76 21.93 15.11
C LYS A 166 9.60 22.32 16.57
N LEU A 167 9.90 21.41 17.50
CA LEU A 167 9.82 21.68 18.93
C LEU A 167 10.81 22.77 19.34
N ALA A 168 12.06 22.68 18.87
CA ALA A 168 13.09 23.68 19.14
C ALA A 168 12.71 25.06 18.58
N ALA A 169 12.19 25.11 17.34
CA ALA A 169 11.70 26.35 16.75
C ALA A 169 10.58 26.97 17.61
N ASN A 170 9.57 26.19 17.98
CA ASN A 170 8.46 26.67 18.80
C ASN A 170 8.90 27.15 20.20
N MET A 171 9.84 26.45 20.84
CA MET A 171 10.42 26.90 22.13
C MET A 171 11.14 28.24 21.99
N SER A 172 11.88 28.43 20.89
CA SER A 172 12.59 29.68 20.62
C SER A 172 11.64 30.86 20.38
N ASP A 173 10.48 30.61 19.75
CA ASP A 173 9.46 31.63 19.53
C ASP A 173 8.69 31.95 20.82
N HIS A 174 8.45 30.94 21.66
CA HIS A 174 7.86 31.16 22.99
C HIS A 174 8.72 32.02 23.91
N GLN A 175 10.05 31.95 23.82
CA GLN A 175 10.94 32.81 24.60
C GLN A 175 10.95 34.27 24.14
N LYS A 176 10.51 34.56 22.91
CA LYS A 176 10.38 35.93 22.38
C LYS A 176 9.07 36.60 22.78
N LEU A 177 8.13 35.84 23.34
CA LEU A 177 6.88 36.40 23.86
C LEU A 177 7.13 37.05 25.23
N PRO A 178 6.59 38.25 25.49
CA PRO A 178 6.79 38.94 26.75
C PRO A 178 6.24 38.12 27.92
N GLN A 179 7.08 37.84 28.92
CA GLN A 179 6.67 37.20 30.16
C GLN A 179 5.99 38.22 31.07
N ASN A 180 4.69 38.02 31.29
CA ASN A 180 3.83 38.68 32.27
C ASN A 180 3.49 40.17 32.03
N PHE A 181 2.27 40.42 31.55
CA PHE A 181 1.56 41.66 31.88
C PHE A 181 1.07 41.58 33.33
N SER A 182 1.88 42.03 34.29
CA SER A 182 1.34 42.41 35.60
C SER A 182 0.60 43.73 35.44
N PHE A 183 -0.73 43.68 35.26
CA PHE A 183 -1.56 44.87 35.36
C PHE A 183 -1.61 45.31 36.83
N SER A 184 -0.80 46.31 37.19
CA SER A 184 -1.02 47.07 38.43
C SER A 184 -2.17 48.05 38.18
N PHE A 185 -3.37 47.71 38.66
CA PHE A 185 -4.46 48.69 38.75
C PHE A 185 -4.18 49.61 39.95
N SER A 186 -3.73 50.83 39.67
CA SER A 186 -3.78 51.93 40.63
C SER A 186 -5.17 52.55 40.55
N PHE A 187 -5.97 52.38 41.62
CA PHE A 187 -7.20 53.15 41.80
C PHE A 187 -6.83 54.53 42.34
N SER A 188 -7.21 55.58 41.60
CA SER A 188 -7.24 56.98 42.06
C SER A 188 -8.62 57.34 42.56
#